data_AF-A0AAN7PC15-F1
#
_entry.id   AF-A0AAN7PC15-F1
#
_cell.length_a   1.000
_cell.length_b   1.000
_cell.length_c   1.000
_cell.angle_alpha   90.00
_cell.angle_beta   90.00
_cell.angle_gamma   90.00
#
_symmetry.space_group_name_H-M   'P 1'
#
loop_
_entity.id
_entity.type
_entity.pdbx_description
1 polymer ?
#
loop_
_entity_poly.entity_id
_entity_poly.type
_entity_poly.pdbx_seq_one_letter_code
_entity_poly.pdbx_strand_id
1 'polypeptide(L)'
;MSEKRKVFTPDEKLSLQELVLKYKHILENKKSGFVSVLKKKQTWETLALEFNSLPHVTQRDQISLKKCWENIKSFKKSNCYRQNGKNENWRWKL
;
A
#
# COMPACT_ATOMS: atom_id res chain seq x y z
N MET A 1 -14.48 -27.36 -0.76
CA MET A 1 -13.82 -26.65 0.35
C MET A 1 -13.83 -25.16 0.03
N SER A 2 -14.59 -24.37 0.78
CA SER A 2 -14.70 -22.93 0.53
C SER A 2 -13.42 -22.23 0.96
N GLU A 3 -12.57 -21.84 0.02
CA GLU A 3 -11.41 -20.98 0.29
C GLU A 3 -11.91 -19.66 0.84
N LYS A 4 -11.86 -19.51 2.17
CA LYS A 4 -12.19 -18.26 2.84
C LYS A 4 -11.25 -17.20 2.26
N ARG A 5 -11.83 -16.16 1.63
CA ARG A 5 -11.08 -15.00 1.18
C ARG A 5 -10.24 -14.52 2.36
N LYS A 6 -8.92 -14.64 2.25
CA LYS A 6 -7.98 -14.12 3.24
C LYS A 6 -8.13 -12.61 3.22
N VAL A 7 -8.91 -12.05 4.15
CA VAL A 7 -9.08 -10.60 4.32
C VAL A 7 -7.88 -10.06 5.10
N PHE A 8 -7.44 -8.85 4.78
CA PHE A 8 -6.44 -8.17 5.59
C PHE A 8 -7.07 -7.72 6.91
N THR A 9 -6.51 -8.19 8.01
CA THR A 9 -6.84 -7.73 9.36
C THR A 9 -6.44 -6.26 9.53
N PRO A 10 -7.04 -5.52 10.49
CA PRO A 10 -6.64 -4.13 10.75
C PRO A 10 -5.15 -4.01 11.12
N ASP A 11 -4.60 -4.96 11.86
CA ASP A 11 -3.19 -4.99 12.25
C ASP A 11 -2.26 -5.18 11.05
N GLU A 12 -2.59 -6.13 10.17
CA GLU A 12 -1.91 -6.32 8.88
C GLU A 12 -1.93 -5.04 8.02
N LYS A 13 -3.04 -4.29 8.03
CA LYS A 13 -3.14 -3.02 7.29
C LYS A 13 -2.27 -1.92 7.91
N LEU A 14 -2.14 -1.88 9.23
CA LEU A 14 -1.26 -0.94 9.93
C LEU A 14 0.21 -1.25 9.62
N SER A 15 0.61 -2.51 9.78
CA SER A 15 1.95 -2.99 9.42
C SER A 15 2.29 -2.67 7.96
N LEU A 16 1.36 -2.95 7.04
CA LEU A 16 1.50 -2.59 5.63
C LEU A 16 1.66 -1.08 5.44
N GLN A 17 0.87 -0.26 6.13
CA GLN A 17 0.97 1.19 6.05
C GLN A 17 2.34 1.67 6.53
N GLU A 18 2.83 1.20 7.67
CA GLU A 18 4.15 1.58 8.21
C GLU A 18 5.29 1.21 7.26
N LEU A 19 5.26 0.01 6.68
CA LEU A 19 6.24 -0.42 5.69
C LEU A 19 6.17 0.47 4.44
N VAL A 20 4.98 0.76 3.92
CA VAL A 20 4.83 1.64 2.75
C VAL A 20 5.32 3.06 3.06
N LEU A 21 5.10 3.56 4.28
CA LEU A 21 5.61 4.85 4.74
C LEU A 21 7.14 4.88 4.81
N LYS A 22 7.76 3.81 5.32
CA LYS A 22 9.23 3.66 5.33
C LYS A 22 9.81 3.78 3.92
N TYR A 23 9.16 3.17 2.93
CA TYR A 23 9.58 3.19 1.53
C TYR A 23 8.94 4.30 0.67
N LYS A 24 8.22 5.24 1.29
CA LYS A 24 7.50 6.33 0.63
C LYS A 24 8.39 7.16 -0.27
N HIS A 25 9.63 7.41 0.15
CA HIS A 25 10.62 8.17 -0.61
C HIS A 25 10.95 7.53 -1.97
N ILE A 26 10.87 6.20 -2.10
CA ILE A 26 11.07 5.47 -3.37
C ILE A 26 9.74 5.37 -4.12
N LEU A 27 8.65 5.02 -3.42
CA LEU A 27 7.34 4.79 -4.02
C LEU A 27 6.73 6.07 -4.60
N GLU A 28 6.87 7.19 -3.89
CA GLU A 28 6.35 8.48 -4.30
C GLU A 28 7.37 9.35 -5.04
N ASN A 29 8.58 8.84 -5.32
CA ASN A 29 9.52 9.56 -6.15
C ASN A 29 8.86 9.99 -7.48
N LYS A 30 8.82 11.31 -7.69
CA LYS A 30 8.16 11.99 -8.81
C LYS A 30 8.96 11.87 -10.12
N LYS A 31 10.21 11.38 -10.04
CA LYS A 31 11.02 11.06 -11.23
C LYS A 31 10.38 9.88 -11.97
N SER A 32 9.68 10.19 -13.06
CA SER A 32 9.09 9.20 -13.96
C SER A 32 10.14 8.76 -14.97
N GLY A 33 10.82 7.65 -14.68
CA GLY A 33 11.77 7.01 -15.59
C GLY A 33 11.64 5.49 -15.48
N PHE A 34 12.09 4.75 -16.49
CA PHE A 34 12.06 3.28 -16.52
C PHE A 34 12.71 2.68 -15.25
N VAL A 35 13.84 3.24 -14.83
CA VAL A 35 14.56 2.88 -13.60
C VAL A 35 13.69 3.10 -12.36
N SER A 36 12.88 4.15 -12.32
CA SER A 36 11.96 4.43 -11.21
C SER A 36 10.81 3.42 -11.16
N VAL A 37 10.32 2.95 -12.30
CA VAL A 37 9.27 1.92 -12.34
C VAL A 37 9.80 0.59 -11.80
N LEU A 38 11.00 0.19 -12.23
CA LEU A 38 11.66 -1.01 -11.72
C LEU A 38 11.95 -0.91 -10.22
N LYS A 39 12.49 0.23 -9.75
CA LYS A 39 12.73 0.46 -8.31
C LYS A 39 11.45 0.36 -7.50
N LYS A 40 10.33 0.91 -7.98
CA LYS A 40 9.03 0.78 -7.31
C LYS A 40 8.60 -0.68 -7.23
N LYS A 41 8.75 -1.46 -8.31
CA LYS A 41 8.45 -2.90 -8.30
C LYS A 41 9.32 -3.64 -7.28
N GLN A 42 10.64 -3.45 -7.32
CA GLN A 42 11.59 -4.07 -6.37
C GLN A 42 11.30 -3.68 -4.92
N THR A 43 10.87 -2.45 -4.69
CA THR A 43 10.48 -1.97 -3.36
C THR A 43 9.23 -2.70 -2.87
N TRP A 44 8.24 -2.94 -3.73
CA TRP A 44 7.07 -3.75 -3.39
C TRP A 44 7.41 -5.23 -3.18
N GLU A 45 8.34 -5.78 -3.95
CA GLU A 45 8.90 -7.14 -3.77
C GLU A 45 9.54 -7.26 -2.38
N THR A 46 10.43 -6.32 -2.04
CA THR A 46 11.11 -6.27 -0.73
C THR A 46 10.11 -6.09 0.40
N LEU A 47 9.12 -5.20 0.23
CA LEU A 47 8.07 -4.98 1.21
C LEU A 47 7.25 -6.26 1.42
N ALA A 48 6.94 -7.01 0.37
CA ALA A 48 6.19 -8.26 0.48
C ALA A 48 6.99 -9.31 1.27
N LEU A 49 8.30 -9.39 1.05
CA LEU A 49 9.18 -10.28 1.80
C LEU A 49 9.26 -9.89 3.28
N GLU A 50 9.48 -8.61 3.58
CA GLU A 50 9.47 -8.06 4.94
C GLU A 50 8.15 -8.32 5.64
N PHE A 51 7.04 -8.05 4.95
CA PHE A 51 5.71 -8.33 5.45
C PHE A 51 5.57 -9.82 5.76
N ASN A 52 5.85 -10.71 4.81
CA ASN A 52 5.75 -12.16 4.99
C ASN A 52 6.69 -12.73 6.07
N SER A 53 7.73 -11.99 6.46
CA SER A 53 8.62 -12.35 7.56
C SER A 53 8.02 -12.04 8.94
N LEU A 54 6.92 -11.28 9.02
CA LEU A 54 6.28 -10.94 10.28
C LEU A 54 5.46 -12.14 10.82
N PRO A 55 5.56 -12.47 12.11
CA PRO A 55 4.90 -13.64 12.70
C PRO A 55 3.38 -13.51 12.83
N HIS A 56 2.82 -12.32 12.60
CA HIS A 56 1.38 -12.03 12.72
C HIS A 56 0.68 -11.77 11.38
N VAL A 57 1.37 -12.01 10.26
CA VAL A 57 0.77 -11.79 8.95
C VAL A 57 0.60 -13.08 8.18
N THR A 58 -0.36 -13.06 7.26
CA THR A 58 -0.48 -14.13 6.27
C THR A 58 0.52 -13.89 5.14
N GLN A 59 1.09 -14.96 4.57
CA GLN A 59 1.88 -14.85 3.33
C GLN A 59 1.04 -14.22 2.21
N ARG A 60 1.49 -13.09 1.68
CA ARG A 60 0.87 -12.32 0.60
C ARG A 60 1.86 -11.99 -0.50
N ASP A 61 1.32 -11.95 -1.71
CA ASP A 61 2.04 -11.46 -2.87
C ASP A 61 2.02 -9.92 -2.93
N GLN A 62 3.07 -9.32 -3.48
CA GLN A 62 3.17 -7.87 -3.71
C GLN A 62 1.97 -7.29 -4.45
N ILE A 63 1.34 -8.04 -5.35
CA ILE A 63 0.15 -7.61 -6.09
C ILE A 63 -1.03 -7.42 -5.12
N SER A 64 -1.17 -8.32 -4.15
CA SER A 64 -2.20 -8.25 -3.12
C SER A 64 -1.97 -7.09 -2.16
N LEU A 65 -0.72 -6.85 -1.75
CA LEU A 65 -0.34 -5.74 -0.89
C LEU A 65 -0.56 -4.39 -1.58
N LYS A 66 -0.18 -4.29 -2.86
CA LYS A 66 -0.45 -3.12 -3.69
C LYS A 66 -1.94 -2.85 -3.81
N LYS A 67 -2.76 -3.88 -4.10
CA LYS A 67 -4.23 -3.75 -4.12
C LYS A 67 -4.79 -3.30 -2.77
N CYS A 68 -4.31 -3.86 -1.66
CA CYS A 68 -4.74 -3.47 -0.32
C CYS A 68 -4.41 -1.99 -0.05
N TRP A 69 -3.21 -1.55 -0.41
CA TRP A 69 -2.78 -0.17 -0.28
C TRP A 69 -3.62 0.80 -1.11
N GLU A 70 -3.91 0.45 -2.37
CA GLU A 70 -4.81 1.26 -3.22
C GLU A 70 -6.23 1.32 -2.62
N ASN A 71 -6.72 0.22 -2.03
CA ASN A 71 -7.99 0.22 -1.30
C ASN A 71 -7.93 1.09 -0.03
N ILE A 72 -6.84 1.09 0.72
CA ILE A 72 -6.64 1.97 1.89
C ILE A 72 -6.62 3.44 1.45
N LYS A 73 -5.92 3.75 0.36
CA LYS A 73 -5.92 5.09 -0.26
C LYS A 73 -7.31 5.51 -0.72
N SER A 74 -8.04 4.61 -1.38
CA SER A 74 -9.39 4.85 -1.86
C SER A 74 -10.40 5.02 -0.72
N PHE A 75 -10.28 4.23 0.35
CA PHE A 75 -11.11 4.38 1.55
C PHE A 75 -10.86 5.73 2.25
N LYS A 76 -9.59 6.11 2.40
CA LYS A 76 -9.21 7.45 2.90
C LYS A 76 -9.75 8.55 1.99
N LYS A 77 -9.75 8.34 0.66
CA LYS A 77 -10.37 9.22 -0.34
C LYS A 77 -11.89 9.35 -0.09
N SER A 78 -12.64 8.27 0.00
CA SER A 78 -14.09 8.35 0.27
C SER A 78 -14.41 9.03 1.61
N ASN A 79 -13.60 8.79 2.63
CA ASN A 79 -13.80 9.40 3.95
C ASN A 79 -13.43 10.89 3.99
N CYS A 80 -12.47 11.34 3.16
CA CYS A 80 -12.13 12.76 3.05
C CYS A 80 -13.05 13.54 2.10
N TYR A 81 -13.59 12.90 1.05
CA TYR A 81 -14.59 13.50 0.15
C TYR A 81 -15.91 13.77 0.87
N ARG A 82 -16.27 12.95 1.86
CA ARG A 82 -17.47 13.16 2.69
C ARG A 82 -17.33 14.35 3.66
N GLN A 83 -16.12 14.84 3.88
CA GLN A 83 -15.85 15.97 4.79
C GLN A 83 -15.42 17.26 4.08
N ASN A 84 -14.83 17.21 2.88
CA ASN A 84 -14.39 18.42 2.18
C ASN A 84 -14.75 18.35 0.70
N GLY A 85 -15.74 19.14 0.31
CA GLY A 85 -16.06 19.40 -1.08
C GLY A 85 -14.89 20.06 -1.81
N LYS A 86 -14.59 19.55 -3.00
CA LYS A 86 -13.74 20.14 -4.05
C LYS A 86 -12.32 20.53 -3.63
N ASN A 87 -11.36 19.64 -3.87
CA ASN A 87 -10.01 20.07 -4.28
C ASN A 87 -9.28 18.97 -5.07
N GLU A 88 -8.94 19.29 -6.31
CA GLU A 88 -8.17 18.48 -7.25
C GLU A 88 -6.67 18.51 -6.89
N ASN A 89 -6.29 17.93 -5.75
CA ASN A 89 -4.89 17.63 -5.45
C ASN A 89 -4.80 16.54 -4.38
N TRP A 90 -5.14 15.30 -4.74
CA TRP A 90 -5.21 14.16 -3.81
C TRP A 90 -3.90 13.40 -3.64
N ARG A 91 -2.85 13.82 -4.36
CA ARG A 91 -1.50 13.32 -4.17
C ARG A 91 -0.86 14.25 -3.13
N TRP A 92 -0.36 13.69 -2.03
CA TRP A 92 0.44 14.35 -0.99
C TRP A 92 -0.31 15.06 0.16
N LYS A 93 -0.58 14.31 1.23
CA LYS A 93 -0.20 14.71 2.60
C LYS A 93 0.18 13.46 3.39
N LEU A 94 1.40 13.02 3.13
CA LEU A 94 2.28 12.32 4.06
C LEU A 94 3.64 12.97 3.88
#